data_AF-A0A3D2J2M3-F1
#
_entry.id   AF-A0A3D2J2M3-F1
#
_cell.length_a   1.000
_cell.length_b   1.000
_cell.length_c   1.000
_cell.angle_alpha   90.00
_cell.angle_beta   90.00
_cell.angle_gamma   90.00
#
_symmetry.space_group_name_H-M   'P 1'
#
loop_
_entity.id
_entity.type
_entity.pdbx_description
1 polymer ?
#
loop_
_entity_poly.entity_id
_entity_poly.type
_entity_poly.pdbx_seq_one_letter_code
_entity_poly.pdbx_strand_id
1 'polypeptide(L)'
;KEWLKKILQMQKARNEAQLVEELARAGNKKGGELIDTSLSKKFLRCNTPDPSRAELFIVEGDSAGGSAGQGRFSDFQAILKLKGKPLNVAKADLGRIVENEEIRTIINVLGTGTRDVFDISKLKFSRVIIATDADVDGLHIQCLLLTLFHQEFSDLIEHGHVYIACPPLYSVKYKGKVVWLLDDEERMKFVRSHADASGLEFKRFKGLGEMNPKELRDTTFDPARRTLKRVTMEDGVLAAKLVAELMEDKNAELRRSFLAEHARKVKELDV
;
A
#
# COMPACT_ATOMS: atom_id res chain seq x y z
N LYS A 1 -32.73 24.86 -2.58
CA LYS A 1 -31.58 25.47 -3.32
C LYS A 1 -30.26 24.80 -2.97
N GLU A 2 -29.93 24.61 -1.69
CA GLU A 2 -28.71 23.88 -1.26
C GLU A 2 -28.73 22.39 -1.59
N TRP A 3 -29.87 21.72 -1.39
CA TRP A 3 -30.01 20.29 -1.71
C TRP A 3 -29.81 20.00 -3.22
N LEU A 4 -30.27 20.89 -4.10
CA LEU A 4 -30.07 20.82 -5.54
C LEU A 4 -28.58 20.94 -5.92
N LYS A 5 -27.83 21.82 -5.26
CA LYS A 5 -26.37 21.91 -5.40
C LYS A 5 -25.68 20.61 -4.95
N LYS A 6 -26.09 20.02 -3.83
CA LYS A 6 -25.58 18.73 -3.35
C LYS A 6 -25.86 17.59 -4.34
N ILE A 7 -27.07 17.51 -4.89
CA ILE A 7 -27.42 16.50 -5.91
C ILE A 7 -26.56 16.67 -7.16
N LEU A 8 -26.39 17.90 -7.65
CA LEU A 8 -25.53 18.19 -8.80
C LEU A 8 -24.05 17.85 -8.54
N GLN A 9 -23.55 18.07 -7.30
CA GLN A 9 -22.21 17.66 -6.90
C GLN A 9 -22.04 16.14 -6.85
N MET A 10 -23.00 15.42 -6.28
CA MET A 10 -23.01 13.94 -6.28
C MET A 10 -23.09 13.38 -7.69
N GLN A 11 -23.94 13.94 -8.56
CA GLN A 11 -23.99 13.55 -9.97
C GLN A 11 -22.67 13.80 -10.69
N LYS A 12 -22.02 14.94 -10.41
CA LYS A 12 -20.72 15.26 -10.99
C LYS A 12 -19.64 14.27 -10.53
N ALA A 13 -19.53 14.01 -9.23
CA ALA A 13 -18.59 13.05 -8.66
C ALA A 13 -18.79 11.63 -9.24
N ARG A 14 -20.05 11.22 -9.40
CA ARG A 14 -20.40 9.94 -10.03
C ARG A 14 -20.01 9.87 -11.50
N ASN A 15 -20.34 10.90 -12.28
CA ASN A 15 -19.96 10.95 -13.69
C ASN A 15 -18.43 10.97 -13.86
N GLU A 16 -17.73 11.65 -12.94
CA GLU A 16 -16.27 11.69 -12.89
C GLU A 16 -15.68 10.30 -12.56
N ALA A 17 -16.23 9.59 -11.58
CA ALA A 17 -15.80 8.23 -11.23
C ALA A 17 -16.09 7.23 -12.35
N GLN A 18 -17.26 7.34 -12.99
CA GLN A 18 -17.61 6.58 -14.19
C GLN A 18 -16.63 6.86 -15.33
N LEU A 19 -16.29 8.13 -15.56
CA LEU A 19 -15.33 8.53 -16.58
C LEU A 19 -13.93 7.99 -16.27
N VAL A 20 -13.51 7.98 -15.01
CA VAL A 20 -12.23 7.38 -14.58
C VAL A 20 -12.21 5.88 -14.90
N GLU A 21 -13.26 5.16 -14.55
CA GLU A 21 -13.38 3.72 -14.81
C GLU A 21 -13.48 3.43 -16.32
N GLU A 22 -14.29 4.19 -17.05
CA GLU A 22 -14.43 4.09 -18.50
C GLU A 22 -13.11 4.38 -19.21
N LEU A 23 -12.36 5.40 -18.81
CA LEU A 23 -11.07 5.73 -19.43
C LEU A 23 -9.96 4.77 -19.01
N ALA A 24 -9.96 4.27 -17.77
CA ALA A 24 -9.10 3.18 -17.33
C ALA A 24 -9.35 1.89 -18.13
N ARG A 25 -10.60 1.67 -18.60
CA ARG A 25 -10.99 0.58 -19.51
C ARG A 25 -10.79 0.90 -21.00
N ALA A 26 -11.01 2.15 -21.43
CA ALA A 26 -11.04 2.56 -22.84
C ALA A 26 -9.63 2.77 -23.41
N GLY A 27 -8.64 3.07 -22.56
CA GLY A 27 -7.22 2.95 -22.91
C GLY A 27 -6.85 1.55 -23.45
N ASN A 28 -7.73 0.55 -23.29
CA ASN A 28 -7.54 -0.85 -23.68
C ASN A 28 -8.44 -1.31 -24.86
N LYS A 29 -9.05 -0.41 -25.65
CA LYS A 29 -9.79 -0.81 -26.87
C LYS A 29 -9.12 -0.36 -28.16
N LYS A 30 -8.17 -1.16 -28.65
CA LYS A 30 -7.89 -1.35 -30.08
C LYS A 30 -7.80 -2.84 -30.39
N GLY A 31 -8.77 -3.36 -31.16
CA GLY A 31 -8.56 -4.56 -31.97
C GLY A 31 -8.73 -5.96 -31.36
N GLY A 32 -9.72 -6.20 -30.48
CA GLY A 32 -10.35 -7.53 -30.37
C GLY A 32 -9.60 -8.67 -29.68
N GLU A 33 -8.30 -8.58 -29.37
CA GLU A 33 -7.58 -9.60 -28.58
C GLU A 33 -6.79 -8.98 -27.40
N LEU A 34 -7.08 -9.47 -26.21
CA LEU A 34 -6.61 -8.96 -24.91
C LEU A 34 -5.23 -9.54 -24.55
N ILE A 35 -4.15 -8.88 -24.95
CA ILE A 35 -2.84 -9.05 -24.28
C ILE A 35 -2.21 -7.68 -24.06
N ASP A 36 -2.55 -7.07 -22.92
CA ASP A 36 -1.86 -5.89 -22.41
C ASP A 36 -0.46 -6.29 -21.91
N THR A 37 0.53 -6.06 -22.75
CA THR A 37 1.94 -6.38 -22.50
C THR A 37 2.60 -5.48 -21.44
N SER A 38 1.97 -4.36 -21.04
CA SER A 38 2.47 -3.50 -19.95
C SER A 38 2.01 -4.03 -18.59
N LEU A 39 0.71 -4.33 -18.46
CA LEU A 39 0.15 -4.95 -17.26
C LEU A 39 0.85 -6.28 -16.95
N SER A 40 1.19 -7.07 -17.99
CA SER A 40 1.87 -8.35 -17.81
C SER A 40 3.27 -8.23 -17.18
N LYS A 41 3.93 -7.07 -17.24
CA LYS A 41 5.26 -6.84 -16.65
C LYS A 41 5.18 -6.32 -15.22
N LYS A 42 4.18 -5.48 -14.90
CA LYS A 42 4.02 -4.87 -13.57
C LYS A 42 3.22 -5.78 -12.61
N PHE A 43 2.31 -6.59 -13.13
CA PHE A 43 1.38 -7.37 -12.33
C PHE A 43 1.61 -8.87 -12.50
N LEU A 44 2.00 -9.53 -11.40
CA LEU A 44 2.13 -10.98 -11.30
C LEU A 44 0.87 -11.55 -10.64
N ARG A 45 0.03 -12.23 -11.44
CA ARG A 45 -1.22 -12.84 -10.97
C ARG A 45 -0.97 -14.02 -10.03
N CYS A 46 -1.90 -14.25 -9.09
CA CYS A 46 -2.04 -15.51 -8.37
C CYS A 46 -2.87 -16.51 -9.17
N ASN A 47 -2.79 -17.80 -8.81
CA ASN A 47 -3.49 -18.87 -9.51
C ASN A 47 -4.93 -19.06 -9.02
N THR A 48 -5.20 -18.76 -7.75
CA THR A 48 -6.53 -18.95 -7.15
C THR A 48 -7.56 -18.03 -7.82
N PRO A 49 -8.72 -18.58 -8.23
CA PRO A 49 -9.85 -17.78 -8.67
C PRO A 49 -10.69 -17.27 -7.49
N ASP A 50 -10.49 -17.81 -6.29
CA ASP A 50 -11.24 -17.48 -5.07
C ASP A 50 -10.75 -16.17 -4.44
N PRO A 51 -11.56 -15.09 -4.44
CA PRO A 51 -11.19 -13.80 -3.88
C PRO A 51 -10.94 -13.84 -2.37
N SER A 52 -11.61 -14.75 -1.64
CA SER A 52 -11.51 -14.84 -0.18
C SER A 52 -10.13 -15.29 0.30
N ARG A 53 -9.41 -16.02 -0.57
CA ARG A 53 -8.03 -16.47 -0.35
C ARG A 53 -7.00 -15.57 -1.01
N ALA A 54 -7.39 -14.86 -2.06
CA ALA A 54 -6.48 -14.05 -2.86
C ALA A 54 -5.97 -12.83 -2.09
N GLU A 55 -4.67 -12.58 -2.19
CA GLU A 55 -3.98 -11.44 -1.60
C GLU A 55 -3.22 -10.67 -2.68
N LEU A 56 -3.26 -9.35 -2.63
CA LEU A 56 -2.50 -8.47 -3.51
C LEU A 56 -1.44 -7.74 -2.70
N PHE A 57 -0.17 -7.92 -3.03
CA PHE A 57 0.91 -7.09 -2.51
C PHE A 57 1.24 -5.98 -3.51
N ILE A 58 1.20 -4.74 -3.05
CA ILE A 58 1.65 -3.56 -3.80
C ILE A 58 3.06 -3.25 -3.30
N VAL A 59 4.06 -3.37 -4.17
CA VAL A 59 5.48 -3.33 -3.81
C VAL A 59 6.19 -2.19 -4.52
N GLU A 60 7.11 -1.55 -3.81
CA GLU A 60 7.94 -0.47 -4.34
C GLU A 60 9.04 -0.98 -5.28
N GLY A 61 9.02 -0.55 -6.54
CA GLY A 61 10.12 -0.71 -7.47
C GLY A 61 10.30 -2.12 -8.07
N ASP A 62 11.12 -2.18 -9.11
CA ASP A 62 11.40 -3.44 -9.83
C ASP A 62 12.31 -4.39 -9.02
N SER A 63 13.16 -3.85 -8.13
CA SER A 63 14.08 -4.63 -7.28
C SER A 63 13.32 -5.47 -6.26
N ALA A 64 12.60 -4.82 -5.33
CA ALA A 64 11.77 -5.51 -4.35
C ALA A 64 10.68 -6.33 -5.04
N GLY A 65 10.08 -5.81 -6.13
CA GLY A 65 9.12 -6.56 -6.95
C GLY A 65 9.69 -7.85 -7.58
N GLY A 66 10.98 -7.89 -7.90
CA GLY A 66 11.68 -9.08 -8.40
C GLY A 66 11.81 -10.16 -7.34
N SER A 67 12.36 -9.81 -6.18
CA SER A 67 12.50 -10.71 -5.04
C SER A 67 11.13 -11.16 -4.50
N ALA A 68 10.17 -10.24 -4.45
CA ALA A 68 8.79 -10.52 -4.07
C ALA A 68 8.11 -11.52 -5.00
N GLY A 69 8.27 -11.33 -6.31
CA GLY A 69 7.72 -12.22 -7.33
C GLY A 69 8.22 -13.66 -7.21
N GLN A 70 9.48 -13.85 -6.80
CA GLN A 70 10.10 -15.17 -6.59
C GLN A 70 9.77 -15.77 -5.21
N GLY A 71 9.59 -14.94 -4.17
CA GLY A 71 9.34 -15.38 -2.80
C GLY A 71 7.87 -15.66 -2.48
N ARG A 72 6.92 -15.10 -3.25
CA ARG A 72 5.48 -15.23 -2.99
C ARG A 72 4.96 -16.66 -3.04
N PHE A 73 3.83 -16.89 -2.38
CA PHE A 73 2.99 -18.06 -2.61
C PHE A 73 2.11 -17.83 -3.84
N SER A 74 2.58 -18.25 -5.03
CA SER A 74 1.91 -17.97 -6.31
C SER A 74 0.48 -18.52 -6.41
N ASP A 75 0.14 -19.51 -5.58
CA ASP A 75 -1.23 -20.03 -5.47
C ASP A 75 -2.23 -18.92 -5.11
N PHE A 76 -1.92 -18.07 -4.12
CA PHE A 76 -2.90 -17.11 -3.58
C PHE A 76 -2.40 -15.66 -3.47
N GLN A 77 -1.11 -15.39 -3.69
CA GLN A 77 -0.54 -14.04 -3.56
C GLN A 77 -0.18 -13.48 -4.92
N ALA A 78 -0.76 -12.35 -5.28
CA ALA A 78 -0.42 -11.56 -6.45
C ALA A 78 0.52 -10.40 -6.06
N ILE A 79 1.34 -9.94 -7.00
CA ILE A 79 2.28 -8.83 -6.81
C ILE A 79 1.98 -7.75 -7.85
N LEU A 80 1.79 -6.51 -7.43
CA LEU A 80 1.76 -5.33 -8.27
C LEU A 80 2.98 -4.47 -7.95
N LYS A 81 3.85 -4.27 -8.95
CA LYS A 81 5.05 -3.45 -8.83
C LYS A 81 4.73 -2.02 -9.21
N LEU A 82 5.05 -1.07 -8.32
CA LEU A 82 4.94 0.36 -8.60
C LEU A 82 6.25 0.90 -9.16
N LYS A 83 6.14 1.82 -10.12
CA LYS A 83 7.32 2.53 -10.66
C LYS A 83 7.35 3.98 -10.19
N GLY A 84 8.34 4.27 -9.36
CA GLY A 84 8.53 5.60 -8.78
C GLY A 84 7.45 5.95 -7.75
N LYS A 85 7.40 7.23 -7.38
CA LYS A 85 6.45 7.74 -6.39
C LYS A 85 5.05 7.88 -7.01
N PRO A 86 4.00 7.32 -6.40
CA PRO A 86 2.63 7.49 -6.89
C PRO A 86 2.24 8.96 -7.02
N LEU A 87 1.34 9.26 -7.94
CA LEU A 87 0.79 10.61 -8.05
C LEU A 87 0.03 10.96 -6.76
N ASN A 88 0.31 12.13 -6.20
CA ASN A 88 -0.47 12.65 -5.09
C ASN A 88 -1.87 13.07 -5.58
N VAL A 89 -2.84 12.19 -5.35
CA VAL A 89 -4.24 12.41 -5.77
C VAL A 89 -4.92 13.56 -5.06
N ALA A 90 -4.50 13.91 -3.83
CA ALA A 90 -5.08 15.04 -3.11
C ALA A 90 -4.76 16.39 -3.78
N LYS A 91 -3.69 16.44 -4.58
CA LYS A 91 -3.29 17.61 -5.36
C LYS A 91 -3.76 17.56 -6.81
N ALA A 92 -3.97 16.36 -7.35
CA ALA A 92 -4.23 16.17 -8.77
C ALA A 92 -5.70 16.45 -9.11
N ASP A 93 -5.92 17.10 -10.25
CA ASP A 93 -7.24 17.16 -10.86
C ASP A 93 -7.62 15.79 -11.44
N LEU A 94 -8.93 15.61 -11.65
CA LEU A 94 -9.47 14.33 -12.11
C LEU A 94 -8.84 13.86 -13.43
N GLY A 95 -8.55 14.77 -14.36
CA GLY A 95 -7.91 14.45 -15.63
C GLY A 95 -6.55 13.78 -15.43
N ARG A 96 -5.70 14.34 -14.56
CA ARG A 96 -4.38 13.79 -14.25
C ARG A 96 -4.45 12.45 -13.51
N ILE A 97 -5.44 12.26 -12.64
CA ILE A 97 -5.66 10.99 -11.95
C ILE A 97 -5.96 9.89 -12.98
N VAL A 98 -6.83 10.20 -13.94
CA VAL A 98 -7.21 9.27 -15.00
C VAL A 98 -6.07 8.98 -15.97
N GLU A 99 -5.29 9.99 -16.33
CA GLU A 99 -4.17 9.82 -17.26
C GLU A 99 -3.01 9.02 -16.63
N ASN A 100 -2.91 8.98 -15.30
CA ASN A 100 -1.85 8.28 -14.61
C ASN A 100 -1.93 6.75 -14.83
N GLU A 101 -0.85 6.17 -15.37
CA GLU A 101 -0.78 4.75 -15.68
C GLU A 101 -0.81 3.86 -14.41
N GLU A 102 -0.15 4.29 -13.33
CA GLU A 102 -0.08 3.51 -12.08
C GLU A 102 -1.46 3.41 -11.41
N ILE A 103 -2.18 4.53 -11.32
CA ILE A 103 -3.54 4.56 -10.75
C ILE A 103 -4.50 3.72 -11.60
N ARG A 104 -4.47 3.87 -12.94
CA ARG A 104 -5.28 3.02 -13.83
C ARG A 104 -4.98 1.55 -13.65
N THR A 105 -3.70 1.20 -13.48
CA THR A 105 -3.27 -0.18 -13.23
C THR A 105 -3.86 -0.69 -11.91
N ILE A 106 -3.79 0.10 -10.83
CA ILE A 106 -4.37 -0.26 -9.53
C ILE A 106 -5.88 -0.48 -9.65
N ILE A 107 -6.62 0.45 -10.26
CA ILE A 107 -8.08 0.35 -10.47
C ILE A 107 -8.42 -0.95 -11.24
N ASN A 108 -7.69 -1.23 -12.32
CA ASN A 108 -7.91 -2.42 -13.15
C ASN A 108 -7.59 -3.73 -12.41
N VAL A 109 -6.52 -3.74 -11.61
CA VAL A 109 -6.11 -4.89 -10.80
C VAL A 109 -7.15 -5.17 -9.73
N LEU A 110 -7.58 -4.16 -8.97
CA LEU A 110 -8.58 -4.32 -7.90
C LEU A 110 -9.95 -4.74 -8.48
N GLY A 111 -10.38 -4.13 -9.58
CA GLY A 111 -11.59 -4.49 -10.30
C GLY A 111 -12.92 -4.10 -9.64
N THR A 112 -12.88 -3.52 -8.44
CA THR A 112 -14.04 -3.08 -7.66
C THR A 112 -14.67 -1.78 -8.16
N GLY A 113 -13.99 -1.02 -9.03
CA GLY A 113 -14.36 0.38 -9.28
C GLY A 113 -13.81 1.30 -8.18
N THR A 114 -14.13 2.59 -8.28
CA THR A 114 -13.68 3.68 -7.37
C THR A 114 -14.87 4.57 -6.98
N ARG A 115 -14.84 5.20 -5.80
CA ARG A 115 -15.87 6.16 -5.34
C ARG A 115 -17.31 5.64 -5.55
N ASP A 116 -18.19 6.45 -6.16
CA ASP A 116 -19.62 6.15 -6.35
C ASP A 116 -19.92 4.94 -7.26
N VAL A 117 -18.93 4.43 -8.00
CA VAL A 117 -19.08 3.21 -8.82
C VAL A 117 -18.47 1.98 -8.16
N PHE A 118 -18.01 2.10 -6.91
CA PHE A 118 -17.49 1.00 -6.13
C PHE A 118 -18.53 -0.12 -5.96
N ASP A 119 -18.08 -1.35 -6.19
CA ASP A 119 -18.88 -2.56 -6.10
C ASP A 119 -18.05 -3.67 -5.44
N ILE A 120 -18.37 -3.94 -4.17
CA ILE A 120 -17.70 -4.96 -3.37
C ILE A 120 -17.88 -6.37 -3.96
N SER A 121 -18.95 -6.63 -4.73
CA SER A 121 -19.18 -7.96 -5.32
C SER A 121 -18.13 -8.33 -6.37
N LYS A 122 -17.41 -7.34 -6.91
CA LYS A 122 -16.31 -7.51 -7.87
C LYS A 122 -14.94 -7.62 -7.21
N LEU A 123 -14.88 -7.70 -5.88
CA LEU A 123 -13.62 -7.83 -5.14
C LEU A 123 -12.85 -9.05 -5.63
N LYS A 124 -11.60 -8.82 -6.05
CA LYS A 124 -10.69 -9.89 -6.50
C LYS A 124 -9.71 -10.35 -5.42
N PHE A 125 -9.45 -9.49 -4.42
CA PHE A 125 -8.47 -9.74 -3.37
C PHE A 125 -9.07 -9.38 -2.02
N SER A 126 -9.24 -10.36 -1.14
CA SER A 126 -9.68 -10.15 0.25
C SER A 126 -8.71 -9.29 1.06
N ARG A 127 -7.42 -9.29 0.68
CA ARG A 127 -6.37 -8.48 1.30
C ARG A 127 -5.58 -7.74 0.26
N VAL A 128 -5.50 -6.43 0.41
CA VAL A 128 -4.62 -5.53 -0.33
C VAL A 128 -3.56 -5.05 0.64
N ILE A 129 -2.32 -5.46 0.42
CA ILE A 129 -1.20 -5.29 1.34
C ILE A 129 -0.20 -4.33 0.70
N ILE A 130 0.01 -3.18 1.32
CA ILE A 130 1.02 -2.21 0.94
C ILE A 130 2.35 -2.65 1.56
N ALA A 131 3.35 -2.93 0.74
CA ALA A 131 4.67 -3.37 1.14
C ALA A 131 5.73 -2.40 0.59
N THR A 132 6.09 -1.42 1.41
CA THR A 132 7.09 -0.39 1.11
C THR A 132 8.33 -0.58 1.96
N ASP A 133 9.44 0.03 1.54
CA ASP A 133 10.70 -0.04 2.28
C ASP A 133 10.63 0.79 3.58
N ALA A 134 11.43 0.42 4.57
CA ALA A 134 11.46 1.05 5.89
C ALA A 134 12.35 2.32 5.93
N ASP A 135 12.44 3.02 4.81
CA ASP A 135 13.20 4.25 4.63
C ASP A 135 12.28 5.46 4.38
N VAL A 136 12.88 6.63 4.20
CA VAL A 136 12.14 7.90 4.03
C VAL A 136 11.33 7.90 2.74
N ASP A 137 11.81 7.24 1.69
CA ASP A 137 11.13 7.20 0.39
C ASP A 137 9.97 6.20 0.41
N GLY A 138 10.16 5.04 1.01
CA GLY A 138 9.11 4.03 1.22
C GLY A 138 7.98 4.55 2.11
N LEU A 139 8.29 5.25 3.20
CA LEU A 139 7.27 5.90 4.03
C LEU A 139 6.49 6.97 3.25
N HIS A 140 7.15 7.71 2.36
CA HIS A 140 6.46 8.68 1.51
C HIS A 140 5.52 7.99 0.52
N ILE A 141 5.94 6.88 -0.11
CA ILE A 141 5.08 6.08 -0.99
C ILE A 141 3.91 5.50 -0.23
N GLN A 142 4.13 5.00 0.99
CA GLN A 142 3.08 4.52 1.87
C GLN A 142 2.04 5.62 2.13
N CYS A 143 2.46 6.85 2.47
CA CYS A 143 1.54 7.98 2.65
C CYS A 143 0.74 8.31 1.38
N LEU A 144 1.38 8.29 0.21
CA LEU A 144 0.71 8.53 -1.08
C LEU A 144 -0.31 7.45 -1.40
N LEU A 145 0.02 6.18 -1.16
CA LEU A 145 -0.91 5.06 -1.34
C LEU A 145 -2.07 5.14 -0.34
N LEU A 146 -1.81 5.40 0.94
CA LEU A 146 -2.88 5.57 1.93
C LEU A 146 -3.82 6.73 1.55
N THR A 147 -3.27 7.81 1.00
CA THR A 147 -4.07 8.93 0.48
C THR A 147 -4.92 8.49 -0.72
N LEU A 148 -4.35 7.72 -1.65
CA LEU A 148 -5.08 7.13 -2.78
C LEU A 148 -6.21 6.21 -2.30
N PHE A 149 -5.93 5.28 -1.38
CA PHE A 149 -6.94 4.39 -0.83
C PHE A 149 -8.01 5.14 -0.06
N HIS A 150 -7.66 6.17 0.69
CA HIS A 150 -8.64 7.01 1.39
C HIS A 150 -9.57 7.77 0.42
N GLN A 151 -9.05 8.32 -0.69
CA GLN A 151 -9.85 9.15 -1.60
C GLN A 151 -10.60 8.37 -2.67
N GLU A 152 -10.04 7.28 -3.18
CA GLU A 152 -10.61 6.50 -4.28
C GLU A 152 -11.25 5.19 -3.81
N PHE A 153 -10.76 4.61 -2.72
CA PHE A 153 -11.12 3.27 -2.27
C PHE A 153 -11.49 3.22 -0.78
N SER A 154 -12.14 4.27 -0.27
CA SER A 154 -12.52 4.38 1.15
C SER A 154 -13.27 3.14 1.62
N ASP A 155 -14.17 2.61 0.79
CA ASP A 155 -14.93 1.41 1.08
C ASP A 155 -14.03 0.19 1.33
N LEU A 156 -12.89 0.03 0.63
CA LEU A 156 -11.96 -1.07 0.90
C LEU A 156 -11.31 -0.96 2.29
N ILE A 157 -11.08 0.26 2.78
CA ILE A 157 -10.57 0.49 4.14
C ILE A 157 -11.68 0.16 5.15
N GLU A 158 -12.90 0.67 4.93
CA GLU A 158 -14.04 0.45 5.83
C GLU A 158 -14.41 -1.03 5.97
N HIS A 159 -14.36 -1.80 4.88
CA HIS A 159 -14.58 -3.24 4.90
C HIS A 159 -13.37 -4.05 5.41
N GLY A 160 -12.26 -3.39 5.76
CA GLY A 160 -11.09 -4.02 6.39
C GLY A 160 -10.23 -4.85 5.44
N HIS A 161 -10.16 -4.45 4.16
CA HIS A 161 -9.37 -5.15 3.14
C HIS A 161 -7.96 -4.58 2.95
N VAL A 162 -7.64 -3.40 3.51
CA VAL A 162 -6.35 -2.73 3.32
C VAL A 162 -5.42 -2.97 4.51
N TYR A 163 -4.18 -3.35 4.22
CA TYR A 163 -3.15 -3.71 5.20
C TYR A 163 -1.80 -3.09 4.81
N ILE A 164 -0.92 -2.91 5.80
CA ILE A 164 0.48 -2.55 5.64
C ILE A 164 1.32 -3.73 6.10
N ALA A 165 2.27 -4.16 5.26
CA ALA A 165 3.24 -5.17 5.64
C ALA A 165 4.29 -4.57 6.60
N CYS A 166 4.64 -5.32 7.65
CA CYS A 166 5.68 -4.92 8.59
C CYS A 166 6.83 -5.95 8.52
N PRO A 167 7.73 -5.86 7.53
CA PRO A 167 8.90 -6.73 7.43
C PRO A 167 9.85 -6.49 8.63
N PRO A 168 10.64 -7.49 9.03
CA PRO A 168 11.55 -7.35 10.16
C PRO A 168 12.72 -6.40 9.85
N LEU A 169 13.01 -5.48 10.77
CA LEU A 169 14.13 -4.54 10.67
C LEU A 169 15.48 -5.21 10.94
N TYR A 170 15.51 -6.30 11.72
CA TYR A 170 16.74 -7.00 12.08
C TYR A 170 16.66 -8.52 11.93
N SER A 171 17.83 -9.12 11.73
CA SER A 171 18.05 -10.55 11.93
C SER A 171 19.32 -10.82 12.74
N VAL A 172 19.29 -11.90 13.51
CA VAL A 172 20.44 -12.37 14.29
C VAL A 172 20.50 -13.89 14.26
N LYS A 173 21.71 -14.45 14.11
CA LYS A 173 21.93 -15.89 14.27
C LYS A 173 22.12 -16.18 15.76
N TYR A 174 21.18 -16.89 16.36
CA TYR A 174 21.22 -17.28 17.77
C TYR A 174 21.04 -18.79 17.90
N LYS A 175 22.00 -19.44 18.57
CA LYS A 175 21.99 -20.91 18.82
C LYS A 175 21.68 -21.75 17.56
N GLY A 176 22.29 -21.37 16.43
CA GLY A 176 22.13 -22.05 15.14
C GLY A 176 20.84 -21.73 14.37
N LYS A 177 19.96 -20.88 14.91
CA LYS A 177 18.72 -20.43 14.25
C LYS A 177 18.79 -18.94 13.89
N VAL A 178 18.10 -18.55 12.83
CA VAL A 178 17.91 -17.13 12.50
C VAL A 178 16.68 -16.64 13.25
N VAL A 179 16.85 -15.59 14.04
CA VAL A 179 15.77 -14.87 14.71
C VAL A 179 15.54 -13.57 13.97
N TRP A 180 14.29 -13.33 13.59
CA TRP A 180 13.82 -12.10 12.95
C TRP A 180 13.22 -11.20 14.02
N LEU A 181 13.54 -9.91 13.97
CA LEU A 181 13.10 -8.93 14.94
C LEU A 181 12.50 -7.74 14.20
N LEU A 182 11.28 -7.38 14.58
CA LEU A 182 10.46 -6.40 13.89
C LEU A 182 11.09 -5.01 13.92
N ASP A 183 11.58 -4.59 15.08
CA ASP A 183 12.03 -3.23 15.34
C ASP A 183 13.16 -3.17 16.40
N ASP A 184 13.53 -1.95 16.77
CA ASP A 184 14.53 -1.69 17.81
C ASP A 184 14.10 -2.18 19.19
N GLU A 185 12.80 -2.18 19.49
CA GLU A 185 12.27 -2.60 20.79
C GLU A 185 12.40 -4.13 20.96
N GLU A 186 12.00 -4.90 19.95
CA GLU A 186 12.19 -6.35 19.91
C GLU A 186 13.68 -6.71 19.98
N ARG A 187 14.54 -5.95 19.30
CA ARG A 187 15.99 -6.14 19.39
C ARG A 187 16.50 -5.91 20.81
N MET A 188 16.10 -4.82 21.47
CA MET A 188 16.50 -4.55 22.85
C MET A 188 15.96 -5.61 23.82
N LYS A 189 14.69 -6.01 23.66
CA LYS A 189 14.07 -7.10 24.42
C LYS A 189 14.85 -8.40 24.24
N PHE A 190 15.27 -8.72 23.01
CA PHE A 190 16.04 -9.91 22.70
C PHE A 190 17.40 -9.91 23.42
N VAL A 191 18.14 -8.80 23.38
CA VAL A 191 19.44 -8.66 24.09
C VAL A 191 19.28 -8.74 25.61
N ARG A 192 18.22 -8.13 26.17
CA ARG A 192 17.96 -8.18 27.62
C ARG A 192 17.58 -9.58 28.11
N SER A 193 16.81 -10.33 27.31
CA SER A 193 16.36 -11.68 27.66
C SER A 193 17.43 -12.75 27.44
N HIS A 194 18.44 -12.48 26.63
CA HIS A 194 19.52 -13.40 26.30
C HIS A 194 20.87 -12.76 26.61
N ALA A 195 21.42 -13.00 27.80
CA ALA A 195 22.69 -12.43 28.24
C ALA A 195 23.85 -12.73 27.26
N ASP A 196 23.82 -13.91 26.63
CA ASP A 196 24.76 -14.36 25.60
C ASP A 196 24.57 -13.69 24.23
N ALA A 197 23.50 -12.92 24.04
CA ALA A 197 23.22 -12.21 22.79
C ALA A 197 23.90 -10.83 22.69
N SER A 198 24.46 -10.31 23.80
CA SER A 198 25.01 -8.94 23.85
C SER A 198 26.20 -8.70 22.90
N GLY A 199 26.89 -9.76 22.48
CA GLY A 199 28.01 -9.71 21.52
C GLY A 199 27.66 -10.17 20.11
N LEU A 200 26.39 -10.48 19.81
CA LEU A 200 25.99 -10.98 18.50
C LEU A 200 25.89 -9.86 17.47
N GLU A 201 26.21 -10.20 16.22
CA GLU A 201 26.05 -9.31 15.08
C GLU A 201 24.59 -9.32 14.59
N PHE A 202 23.94 -8.16 14.64
CA PHE A 202 22.59 -7.96 14.12
C PHE A 202 22.67 -7.39 12.71
N LYS A 203 22.18 -8.13 11.72
CA LYS A 203 22.02 -7.63 10.36
C LYS A 203 20.75 -6.77 10.31
N ARG A 204 20.89 -5.49 9.99
CA ARG A 204 19.78 -4.56 9.78
C ARG A 204 19.38 -4.54 8.31
N PHE A 205 18.08 -4.57 8.04
CA PHE A 205 17.51 -4.38 6.71
C PHE A 205 16.97 -2.96 6.59
N LYS A 206 17.21 -2.28 5.47
CA LYS A 206 16.64 -0.95 5.19
C LYS A 206 15.45 -0.99 4.23
N GLY A 207 15.36 -2.05 3.43
CA GLY A 207 14.30 -2.22 2.45
C GLY A 207 14.07 -3.69 2.10
N LEU A 208 12.94 -3.96 1.48
CA LEU A 208 12.51 -5.27 0.99
C LEU A 208 13.48 -5.80 -0.08
N GLY A 209 14.12 -4.90 -0.83
CA GLY A 209 15.11 -5.25 -1.85
C GLY A 209 16.41 -5.85 -1.30
N GLU A 210 16.73 -5.65 -0.02
CA GLU A 210 17.92 -6.23 0.63
C GLU A 210 17.71 -7.67 1.10
N MET A 211 16.45 -8.13 1.10
CA MET A 211 16.07 -9.49 1.45
C MET A 211 16.05 -10.38 0.22
N ASN A 212 16.60 -11.58 0.35
CA ASN A 212 16.48 -12.58 -0.71
C ASN A 212 15.05 -13.17 -0.74
N PRO A 213 14.63 -13.85 -1.83
CA PRO A 213 13.28 -14.39 -1.97
C PRO A 213 12.84 -15.31 -0.82
N LYS A 214 13.76 -16.10 -0.24
CA LYS A 214 13.46 -16.99 0.87
C LYS A 214 13.25 -16.23 2.17
N GLU A 215 14.06 -15.20 2.43
CA GLU A 215 13.90 -14.31 3.59
C GLU A 215 12.55 -13.59 3.52
N LEU A 216 12.18 -13.02 2.37
CA LEU A 216 10.86 -12.39 2.18
C LEU A 216 9.72 -13.38 2.38
N ARG A 217 9.88 -14.61 1.87
CA ARG A 217 8.89 -15.66 2.04
C ARG A 217 8.67 -16.00 3.51
N ASP A 218 9.74 -16.27 4.24
CA ASP A 218 9.69 -16.74 5.62
C ASP A 218 9.25 -15.66 6.62
N THR A 219 9.36 -14.37 6.25
CA THR A 219 9.11 -13.23 7.15
C THR A 219 7.87 -12.41 6.77
N THR A 220 7.70 -12.06 5.50
CA THR A 220 6.74 -11.05 5.06
C THR A 220 5.56 -11.67 4.32
N PHE A 221 5.77 -12.78 3.59
CA PHE A 221 4.71 -13.41 2.81
C PHE A 221 4.02 -14.56 3.52
N ASP A 222 4.70 -15.31 4.39
CA ASP A 222 4.11 -16.44 5.12
C ASP A 222 3.01 -15.97 6.08
N PRO A 223 1.73 -16.33 5.84
CA PRO A 223 0.62 -15.95 6.71
C PRO A 223 0.76 -16.43 8.15
N ALA A 224 1.55 -17.48 8.40
CA ALA A 224 1.77 -18.02 9.75
C ALA A 224 2.80 -17.23 10.57
N ARG A 225 3.60 -16.35 9.93
CA ARG A 225 4.74 -15.67 10.58
C ARG A 225 4.75 -14.17 10.40
N ARG A 226 4.10 -13.66 9.35
CA ARG A 226 4.13 -12.24 9.02
C ARG A 226 3.32 -11.39 9.99
N THR A 227 3.73 -10.13 10.11
CA THR A 227 2.98 -9.09 10.81
C THR A 227 2.37 -8.13 9.79
N LEU A 228 1.05 -7.94 9.87
CA LEU A 228 0.32 -6.97 9.06
C LEU A 228 -0.40 -5.98 9.99
N LYS A 229 -0.27 -4.68 9.71
CA LYS A 229 -1.12 -3.65 10.33
C LYS A 229 -2.34 -3.44 9.45
N ARG A 230 -3.54 -3.72 9.96
CA ARG A 230 -4.80 -3.43 9.23
C ARG A 230 -5.07 -1.93 9.29
N VAL A 231 -5.32 -1.32 8.14
CA VAL A 231 -5.70 0.10 8.06
C VAL A 231 -7.18 0.21 8.43
N THR A 232 -7.49 1.10 9.36
CA THR A 232 -8.86 1.41 9.79
C THR A 232 -9.15 2.89 9.60
N MET A 233 -10.42 3.23 9.43
CA MET A 233 -10.90 4.61 9.40
C MET A 233 -11.86 4.81 10.57
N GLU A 234 -11.32 5.21 11.72
CA GLU A 234 -12.14 5.46 12.92
C GLU A 234 -12.91 6.77 12.81
N ASP A 235 -12.25 7.82 12.29
CA ASP A 235 -12.85 9.12 12.03
C ASP A 235 -12.45 9.60 10.62
N GLY A 236 -13.37 9.45 9.67
CA GLY A 236 -13.18 9.89 8.30
C GLY A 236 -13.06 11.42 8.15
N VAL A 237 -13.64 12.20 9.07
CA VAL A 237 -13.53 13.67 9.05
C VAL A 237 -12.13 14.09 9.45
N LEU A 238 -11.59 13.48 10.51
CA LEU A 238 -10.22 13.72 10.96
C LEU A 238 -9.21 13.24 9.91
N ALA A 239 -9.43 12.06 9.32
CA ALA A 239 -8.58 11.55 8.24
C ALA A 239 -8.57 12.50 7.03
N ALA A 240 -9.74 12.95 6.57
CA ALA A 240 -9.85 13.91 5.47
C ALA A 240 -9.15 15.24 5.77
N LYS A 241 -9.27 15.74 7.02
CA LYS A 241 -8.58 16.94 7.47
C LYS A 241 -7.05 16.77 7.42
N LEU A 242 -6.53 15.66 7.95
CA LEU A 242 -5.09 15.37 7.95
C LEU A 242 -4.56 15.24 6.51
N VAL A 243 -5.29 14.57 5.63
CA VAL A 243 -4.94 14.47 4.21
C VAL A 243 -4.89 15.87 3.58
N ALA A 244 -5.89 16.72 3.82
CA ALA A 244 -5.91 18.08 3.28
C ALA A 244 -4.74 18.94 3.81
N GLU A 245 -4.42 18.85 5.09
CA GLU A 245 -3.33 19.61 5.72
C GLU A 245 -1.95 19.15 5.23
N LEU A 246 -1.73 17.84 5.09
CA LEU A 246 -0.42 17.26 4.78
C LEU A 246 -0.16 17.10 3.29
N MET A 247 -1.19 16.90 2.47
CA MET A 247 -1.03 16.49 1.07
C MET A 247 -1.34 17.61 0.07
N GLU A 248 -2.04 18.69 0.46
CA GLU A 248 -2.34 19.81 -0.45
C GLU A 248 -1.22 20.88 -0.47
N ASP A 249 -1.02 21.51 -1.63
CA ASP A 249 0.02 22.54 -1.82
C ASP A 249 -0.30 23.84 -1.08
N LYS A 250 -1.57 24.23 -1.05
CA LYS A 250 -2.04 25.51 -0.48
C LYS A 250 -1.73 25.63 1.01
N ASN A 251 -1.47 24.51 1.66
CA ASN A 251 -1.25 24.37 3.10
C ASN A 251 0.24 24.19 3.44
N ALA A 252 1.18 24.64 2.60
CA ALA A 252 2.61 24.49 2.84
C ALA A 252 3.07 25.00 4.22
N GLU A 253 2.50 26.11 4.69
CA GLU A 253 2.81 26.67 6.00
C GLU A 253 2.21 25.84 7.16
N LEU A 254 0.96 25.39 7.01
CA LEU A 254 0.31 24.47 7.96
C LEU A 254 1.09 23.15 8.08
N ARG A 255 1.49 22.55 6.96
CA ARG A 255 2.33 21.36 6.93
C ARG A 255 3.68 21.59 7.61
N ARG A 256 4.34 22.74 7.38
CA ARG A 256 5.59 23.07 8.08
C ARG A 256 5.38 23.16 9.59
N SER A 257 4.33 23.83 10.04
CA SER A 257 3.99 23.94 11.46
C SER A 257 3.66 22.59 12.08
N PHE A 258 2.85 21.77 11.38
CA PHE A 258 2.50 20.42 11.80
C PHE A 258 3.76 19.56 11.97
N LEU A 259 4.65 19.55 10.97
CA LEU A 259 5.90 18.80 11.03
C LEU A 259 6.80 19.31 12.16
N ALA A 260 6.90 20.63 12.36
CA ALA A 260 7.71 21.21 13.43
C ALA A 260 7.19 20.82 14.83
N GLU A 261 5.87 20.81 15.02
CA GLU A 261 5.23 20.42 16.28
C GLU A 261 5.40 18.92 16.57
N HIS A 262 5.24 18.08 15.55
CA HIS A 262 5.22 16.63 15.72
C HIS A 262 6.61 15.99 15.62
N ALA A 263 7.58 16.61 14.94
CA ALA A 263 8.94 16.05 14.78
C ALA A 263 9.64 15.71 16.10
N ARG A 264 9.30 16.42 17.20
CA ARG A 264 9.84 16.13 18.54
C ARG A 264 9.05 15.04 19.28
N LYS A 265 7.77 14.85 18.94
CA LYS A 265 6.86 13.86 19.53
C LYS A 265 6.98 12.47 18.89
N VAL A 266 7.62 12.34 17.72
CA VAL A 266 7.81 11.04 17.02
C VAL A 266 8.59 10.01 17.84
N LYS A 267 9.33 10.41 18.89
CA LYS A 267 9.93 9.47 19.84
C LYS A 267 8.91 8.68 20.68
N GLU A 268 7.65 9.13 20.75
CA GLU A 268 6.60 8.58 21.62
C GLU A 268 5.40 7.97 20.88
N LEU A 269 5.35 8.06 19.54
CA LEU A 269 4.29 7.44 18.75
C LEU A 269 4.75 6.04 18.34
N ASP A 270 4.27 5.05 19.10
CA ASP A 270 4.65 3.63 19.16
C ASP A 270 6.00 3.36 19.88
N VAL A 271 5.97 3.46 21.23
CA VAL A 271 6.81 2.68 22.17
C VAL A 271 6.07 1.41 22.54
#